data_AF-A0AAU5QSA9-F1
#
_entry.id   AF-A0AAU5QSA9-F1
#
_cell.length_a   1.000
_cell.length_b   1.000
_cell.length_c   1.000
_cell.angle_alpha   90.00
_cell.angle_beta   90.00
_cell.angle_gamma   90.00
#
_symmetry.space_group_name_H-M   'P 1'
#
loop_
_entity.id
_entity.type
_entity.pdbx_description
1 polymer ?
#
loop_
_entity_poly.entity_id
_entity_poly.type
_entity_poly.pdbx_seq_one_letter_code
_entity_poly.pdbx_strand_id
1 'polypeptide(L)'
;MTVVTTVSAIGGLLGLIVSLMFLAKQTKAVSEQVRVSNVINGTTGLDGCLNNVREIYFKMLEYPGMRTYFYDSKPCPDQGEERARILIMAEVLADVLETQSSWTAPFTGRRHAHSASW
;
A
#
# COMPACT_ATOMS: atom_id res chain seq x y z
N MET A 1 -59.11 -15.13 5.07
CA MET A 1 -57.87 -14.95 4.28
C MET A 1 -57.01 -13.78 4.75
N THR A 2 -57.55 -12.75 5.43
CA THR A 2 -56.81 -11.56 5.89
C THR A 2 -55.86 -11.80 7.08
N VAL A 3 -56.21 -12.68 8.02
CA VAL A 3 -55.37 -12.93 9.21
C VAL A 3 -54.02 -13.55 8.83
N VAL A 4 -54.02 -14.53 7.92
CA VAL A 4 -52.81 -15.23 7.46
C VAL A 4 -51.84 -14.29 6.75
N THR A 5 -52.34 -13.41 5.89
CA THR A 5 -51.51 -12.39 5.21
C THR A 5 -50.93 -11.38 6.19
N THR A 6 -51.67 -11.03 7.24
CA THR A 6 -51.20 -10.06 8.25
C THR A 6 -50.07 -10.66 9.10
N VAL A 7 -50.22 -11.92 9.52
CA VAL A 7 -49.17 -12.64 10.28
C VAL A 7 -47.91 -12.83 9.44
N SER A 8 -48.07 -13.18 8.15
CA SER A 8 -46.96 -13.27 7.19
C SER A 8 -46.24 -11.93 7.00
N ALA A 9 -46.98 -10.83 6.85
CA ALA A 9 -46.41 -9.50 6.66
C ALA A 9 -45.61 -9.05 7.90
N ILE A 10 -46.16 -9.25 9.11
CA ILE A 10 -45.49 -8.92 10.36
C ILE A 10 -44.23 -9.77 10.54
N GLY A 11 -44.32 -11.08 10.27
CA GLY A 11 -43.17 -12.00 10.33
C GLY A 11 -42.07 -11.60 9.34
N GLY A 12 -42.44 -11.23 8.12
CA GLY A 12 -41.51 -10.73 7.10
C GLY A 12 -40.82 -9.44 7.53
N LEU A 13 -41.56 -8.51 8.14
CA LEU A 13 -41.00 -7.24 8.62
C LEU A 13 -40.00 -7.45 9.76
N LEU A 14 -40.32 -8.34 10.71
CA LEU A 14 -39.41 -8.72 11.78
C LEU A 14 -38.15 -9.41 11.24
N GLY A 15 -38.31 -10.30 10.26
CA GLY A 15 -37.19 -10.94 9.56
C GLY A 15 -36.27 -9.94 8.88
N LEU A 16 -36.83 -8.92 8.21
CA LEU A 16 -36.06 -7.83 7.59
C LEU A 16 -35.30 -7.01 8.63
N ILE A 17 -35.93 -6.66 9.76
CA ILE A 17 -35.28 -5.90 10.83
C ILE A 17 -34.06 -6.67 11.38
N VAL A 18 -34.23 -7.97 11.65
CA VAL A 18 -33.13 -8.82 12.12
C VAL A 18 -32.03 -8.94 11.07
N SER A 19 -32.39 -9.12 9.79
CA SER A 19 -31.42 -9.19 8.69
C SER A 19 -30.60 -7.91 8.56
N LEU A 20 -31.24 -6.74 8.65
CA LEU A 20 -30.57 -5.43 8.62
C LEU A 20 -29.64 -5.22 9.83
N MET A 21 -30.05 -5.65 11.02
CA MET A 21 -29.18 -5.60 12.21
C MET A 21 -27.94 -6.48 12.05
N PHE A 22 -28.10 -7.69 11.52
CA PHE A 22 -26.96 -8.57 11.23
C PHE A 22 -26.05 -8.00 10.14
N LEU A 23 -26.62 -7.41 9.09
CA LEU A 23 -25.85 -6.76 8.04
C LEU A 23 -25.05 -5.57 8.59
N ALA A 24 -25.67 -4.72 9.41
CA ALA A 24 -24.98 -3.58 10.04
C ALA A 24 -23.82 -4.02 10.95
N LYS A 25 -23.97 -5.13 11.69
CA LYS A 25 -22.87 -5.70 12.49
C LYS A 25 -21.74 -6.23 11.61
N GLN A 26 -22.08 -6.92 10.52
CA GLN A 26 -21.10 -7.41 9.55
C GLN A 26 -20.35 -6.26 8.86
N THR A 27 -21.04 -5.21 8.43
CA THR A 27 -20.42 -4.03 7.82
C THR A 27 -19.44 -3.33 8.76
N LYS A 28 -19.76 -3.24 10.05
CA LYS A 28 -18.83 -2.70 11.06
C LYS A 28 -17.58 -3.56 11.20
N ALA A 29 -17.74 -4.88 11.30
CA ALA A 29 -16.61 -5.81 11.39
C ALA A 29 -15.72 -5.77 10.13
N VAL A 30 -16.32 -5.76 8.94
CA VAL A 30 -15.58 -5.63 7.67
C VAL A 30 -14.87 -4.29 7.59
N SER A 31 -15.51 -3.19 8.02
CA SER A 31 -14.86 -1.87 8.05
C SER A 31 -13.65 -1.83 8.97
N GLU A 32 -13.73 -2.49 10.13
CA GLU A 32 -12.61 -2.59 11.07
C GLU A 32 -11.49 -3.48 10.51
N GLN A 33 -11.86 -4.60 9.89
CA GLN A 33 -10.94 -5.51 9.21
C GLN A 33 -10.20 -4.82 8.05
N VAL A 34 -10.89 -4.01 7.24
CA VAL A 34 -10.28 -3.23 6.15
C VAL A 34 -9.31 -2.19 6.72
N ARG A 35 -9.62 -1.56 7.85
CA ARG A 35 -8.70 -0.63 8.52
C ARG A 35 -7.43 -1.35 8.97
N VAL A 36 -7.57 -2.50 9.64
CA VAL A 36 -6.43 -3.31 10.10
C VAL A 36 -5.62 -3.83 8.91
N SER A 37 -6.28 -4.33 7.87
CA SER A 37 -5.63 -4.80 6.65
C SER A 37 -4.86 -3.68 5.94
N ASN A 38 -5.39 -2.46 5.88
CA ASN A 38 -4.68 -1.32 5.31
C ASN A 38 -3.43 -0.95 6.11
N VAL A 39 -3.49 -1.04 7.45
CA VAL A 39 -2.32 -0.80 8.31
C VAL A 39 -1.28 -1.89 8.11
N ILE A 40 -1.68 -3.16 8.16
CA ILE A 40 -0.78 -4.31 7.96
C ILE A 40 -0.13 -4.23 6.59
N ASN A 41 -0.92 -4.05 5.53
CA ASN A 41 -0.41 -3.95 4.18
C ASN A 41 0.58 -2.75 4.06
N GLY A 42 0.28 -1.62 4.71
CA GLY A 42 1.18 -0.46 4.74
C GLY A 42 2.50 -0.75 5.46
N THR A 43 2.45 -1.42 6.60
CA THR A 43 3.65 -1.84 7.34
C THR A 43 4.46 -2.85 6.53
N THR A 44 3.82 -3.85 5.90
CA THR A 44 4.49 -4.84 5.05
C THR A 44 5.14 -4.20 3.82
N GLY A 45 4.48 -3.23 3.19
CA GLY A 45 5.06 -2.46 2.08
C GLY A 45 6.29 -1.64 2.53
N LEU A 46 6.23 -1.02 3.71
CA LEU A 46 7.34 -0.28 4.29
C LEU A 46 8.52 -1.21 4.66
N ASP A 47 8.24 -2.37 5.27
CA ASP A 47 9.25 -3.37 5.61
C ASP A 47 9.95 -3.92 4.36
N GLY A 48 9.19 -4.17 3.28
CA GLY A 48 9.75 -4.56 1.98
C GLY A 48 10.67 -3.48 1.41
N CYS A 49 10.23 -2.21 1.44
CA CYS A 49 11.06 -1.09 1.00
C CYS A 49 12.35 -0.96 1.83
N LEU A 50 12.26 -1.07 3.16
CA LEU A 50 13.41 -0.97 4.05
C LEU A 50 14.41 -2.12 3.85
N ASN A 51 13.91 -3.34 3.62
CA ASN A 51 14.76 -4.49 3.31
C ASN A 51 15.48 -4.32 1.96
N ASN A 52 14.78 -3.87 0.93
CA ASN A 52 15.39 -3.62 -0.38
C ASN A 52 16.45 -2.52 -0.31
N VAL A 53 16.16 -1.41 0.39
CA VAL A 53 17.15 -0.34 0.62
C VAL A 53 18.37 -0.87 1.38
N ARG A 54 18.16 -1.70 2.40
CA ARG A 54 19.26 -2.32 3.15
C ARG A 54 20.13 -3.21 2.27
N GLU A 55 19.53 -3.99 1.37
CA GLU A 55 20.26 -4.82 0.42
C GLU A 55 21.12 -3.99 -0.53
N ILE A 56 20.59 -2.88 -1.03
CA ILE A 56 21.34 -1.90 -1.83
C ILE A 56 22.53 -1.35 -1.04
N TYR A 57 22.35 -0.98 0.23
CA TYR A 57 23.46 -0.50 1.05
C TYR A 57 24.53 -1.57 1.29
N PHE A 58 24.15 -2.84 1.48
CA PHE A 58 25.11 -3.94 1.57
C PHE A 58 25.89 -4.11 0.26
N LYS A 59 25.21 -4.03 -0.89
CA LYS A 59 25.86 -4.07 -2.21
C LYS A 59 26.77 -2.86 -2.45
N MET A 60 26.43 -1.67 -1.96
CA MET A 60 27.35 -0.52 -1.98
C MET A 60 28.59 -0.74 -1.10
N LEU A 61 28.46 -1.52 -0.01
CA LEU A 61 29.58 -1.85 0.85
C LEU A 61 30.57 -2.83 0.18
N GLU A 62 30.06 -3.74 -0.66
CA GLU A 62 30.88 -4.64 -1.49
C GLU A 62 31.70 -3.89 -2.55
N TYR A 63 31.26 -2.69 -2.96
CA TYR A 63 31.95 -1.85 -3.94
C TYR A 63 32.23 -0.44 -3.39
N PRO A 64 33.30 -0.23 -2.60
CA PRO A 64 33.53 1.00 -1.84
C PRO A 64 33.69 2.29 -2.66
N GLY A 65 33.89 2.20 -3.99
CA GLY A 65 33.93 3.36 -4.90
C GLY A 65 32.58 3.75 -5.50
N MET A 66 31.53 2.95 -5.29
CA MET A 66 30.23 3.13 -5.96
C MET A 66 29.45 4.31 -5.36
N ARG A 67 29.58 4.53 -4.05
CA ARG A 67 28.92 5.63 -3.32
C ARG A 67 29.23 7.01 -3.92
N THR A 68 30.44 7.22 -4.39
CA THR A 68 30.93 8.50 -4.91
C THR A 68 30.18 8.92 -6.19
N TYR A 69 29.74 7.96 -6.99
CA TYR A 69 28.94 8.21 -8.20
C TYR A 69 27.50 8.62 -7.89
N PHE A 70 26.95 8.19 -6.75
CA PHE A 70 25.57 8.50 -6.35
C PHE A 70 25.45 9.71 -5.43
N TYR A 71 26.42 9.92 -4.53
CA TYR A 71 26.32 10.93 -3.48
C TYR A 71 27.32 12.09 -3.62
N ASP A 72 28.46 11.88 -4.29
CA ASP A 72 29.55 12.87 -4.38
C ASP A 72 29.65 13.53 -5.76
N SER A 73 28.57 13.47 -6.56
CA SER A 73 28.47 14.07 -7.91
C SER A 73 29.58 13.66 -8.88
N LYS A 74 30.23 12.52 -8.65
CA LYS A 74 31.25 12.01 -9.57
C LYS A 74 30.59 11.64 -10.91
N PRO A 75 31.13 12.09 -12.06
CA PRO A 75 30.56 11.77 -13.36
C PRO A 75 30.57 10.26 -13.60
N CYS A 76 29.48 9.74 -14.17
CA CYS A 76 29.38 8.34 -14.56
C CYS A 76 30.44 8.05 -15.64
N PRO A 77 31.19 6.93 -15.55
CA PRO A 77 32.14 6.56 -16.59
C PRO A 77 31.43 6.39 -17.93
N ASP A 78 32.07 6.82 -19.02
CA ASP A 78 31.43 6.77 -20.36
C ASP A 78 31.31 5.34 -20.90
N GLN A 79 32.22 4.44 -20.54
CA GLN A 79 32.27 3.07 -21.05
C GLN A 79 32.88 2.10 -20.01
N GLY A 80 32.62 0.80 -20.19
CA GLY A 80 33.23 -0.27 -19.39
C GLY A 80 32.32 -0.89 -18.34
N GLU A 81 32.85 -1.91 -17.67
CA GLU A 81 32.13 -2.71 -16.67
C GLU A 81 31.67 -1.89 -15.47
N GLU A 82 32.43 -0.85 -15.10
CA GLU A 82 32.09 0.06 -14.00
C GLU A 82 30.81 0.86 -14.30
N ARG A 83 30.63 1.35 -15.54
CA ARG A 83 29.40 2.02 -15.98
C ARG A 83 28.20 1.09 -15.89
N ALA A 84 28.35 -0.15 -16.34
CA ALA A 84 27.28 -1.14 -16.28
C ALA A 84 26.82 -1.40 -14.84
N ARG A 85 27.77 -1.54 -13.90
CA ARG A 85 27.46 -1.71 -12.47
C ARG A 85 26.75 -0.50 -11.87
N ILE A 86 27.19 0.71 -12.20
CA ILE A 86 26.54 1.95 -11.74
C ILE A 86 25.10 2.05 -12.28
N LEU A 87 24.88 1.72 -13.55
CA LEU A 87 23.54 1.77 -14.14
C LEU A 87 22.60 0.72 -13.54
N ILE A 88 23.05 -0.52 -13.36
CA ILE A 88 22.25 -1.57 -12.70
C ILE A 88 21.87 -1.12 -11.29
N MET A 89 22.81 -0.52 -10.56
CA MET A 89 22.53 -0.02 -9.21
C MET A 89 21.54 1.14 -9.20
N ALA A 90 21.61 2.03 -10.20
CA ALA A 90 20.66 3.12 -10.37
C ALA A 90 19.25 2.61 -10.72
N GLU A 91 19.16 1.57 -11.55
CA GLU A 91 17.91 0.93 -11.94
C GLU A 91 17.25 0.23 -10.75
N VAL A 92 18.02 -0.54 -9.97
CA VAL A 92 17.53 -1.16 -8.73
C VAL A 92 17.07 -0.12 -7.71
N LEU A 93 17.77 1.02 -7.60
CA LEU A 93 17.35 2.11 -6.72
C LEU A 93 16.04 2.76 -7.21
N ALA A 94 15.89 2.93 -8.53
CA ALA A 94 14.68 3.45 -9.16
C ALA A 94 13.49 2.52 -8.93
N ASP A 95 13.67 1.20 -9.08
CA ASP A 95 12.64 0.19 -8.83
C ASP A 95 12.12 0.26 -7.39
N VAL A 96 13.03 0.40 -6.41
CA VAL A 96 12.65 0.53 -5.00
C VAL A 96 11.82 1.78 -4.75
N LEU A 97 12.20 2.92 -5.36
CA LEU A 97 11.45 4.17 -5.26
C LEU A 97 10.09 4.07 -5.98
N GLU A 98 10.02 3.43 -7.14
CA GLU A 98 8.78 3.21 -7.89
C GLU A 98 7.82 2.34 -7.08
N THR A 99 8.33 1.28 -6.46
CA THR A 99 7.55 0.38 -5.60
C THR A 99 6.90 1.14 -4.45
N GLN A 100 7.63 2.07 -3.82
CA GLN A 100 7.09 2.95 -2.78
C GLN A 100 6.06 3.93 -3.33
N SER A 101 6.29 4.52 -4.50
CA SER A 101 5.38 5.50 -5.12
C SER A 101 4.04 4.88 -5.52
N SER A 102 4.06 3.67 -6.11
CA SER A 102 2.89 2.89 -6.48
C SER A 102 2.05 2.54 -5.24
N TRP A 103 2.73 2.22 -4.13
CA TRP A 103 2.07 1.92 -2.86
C TRP A 103 1.43 3.14 -2.18
N THR A 104 2.04 4.31 -2.32
CA THR A 104 1.55 5.56 -1.69
C THR A 104 0.46 6.27 -2.50
N ALA A 105 0.39 6.06 -3.81
CA ALA A 105 -0.63 6.62 -4.71
C ALA A 105 -2.09 6.50 -4.19
N PRO A 106 -2.57 5.34 -3.70
CA PRO A 106 -3.92 5.21 -3.14
C PRO A 106 -4.15 5.95 -1.79
N PHE A 107 -3.09 6.37 -1.10
CA PHE A 107 -3.19 7.16 0.14
C PHE A 107 -3.14 8.67 -0.11
N THR A 108 -2.44 9.12 -1.16
CA THR A 108 -2.33 10.54 -1.52
C THR A 108 -3.65 11.07 -2.11
N GLY A 109 -4.36 10.25 -2.91
CA GLY A 109 -5.69 10.58 -3.43
C GLY A 109 -6.74 10.83 -2.35
N ARG A 110 -6.65 10.15 -1.19
CA ARG A 110 -7.55 10.36 -0.04
C ARG A 110 -7.25 11.62 0.77
N ARG A 111 -6.00 12.12 0.76
CA ARG A 111 -5.65 13.37 1.44
C ARG A 111 -6.20 14.61 0.72
N HIS A 112 -6.20 14.62 -0.61
CA HIS A 112 -6.78 15.73 -1.39
C HIS A 112 -8.31 15.78 -1.36
N ALA A 113 -8.98 14.63 -1.25
CA ALA A 113 -10.45 14.60 -1.09
C ALA A 113 -10.90 15.20 0.26
N HIS A 114 -10.09 15.07 1.31
CA HIS A 114 -10.39 15.58 2.65
C HIS A 114 -9.98 17.06 2.85
N SER A 115 -9.19 17.64 1.93
CA SER A 115 -8.82 19.06 1.96
C SER A 115 -9.69 19.94 1.06
N ALA A 116 -10.54 19.34 0.22
CA ALA A 116 -11.46 20.04 -0.68
C ALA A 116 -12.88 20.20 -0.13
N SER A 117 -13.09 19.89 1.16
CA SER A 117 -14.40 19.95 1.83
C SER A 117 -14.51 21.09 2.86
N TRP A 118 -13.81 22.20 2.64
CA TRP A 118 -13.99 23.46 3.37
C TRP A 118 -14.36 24.57 2.40
#